data_AF-A0A7Y0AUA4-F1
#
_entry.id   AF-A0A7Y0AUA4-F1
#
_cell.length_a   1.000
_cell.length_b   1.000
_cell.length_c   1.000
_cell.angle_alpha   90.00
_cell.angle_beta   90.00
_cell.angle_gamma   90.00
#
_symmetry.space_group_name_H-M   'P 1'
#
loop_
_entity.id
_entity.type
_entity.pdbx_description
1 polymer ?
#
loop_
_entity_poly.entity_id
_entity_poly.type
_entity_poly.pdbx_seq_one_letter_code
_entity_poly.pdbx_strand_id
1 'polypeptide(L)'
;MESCSSFWSLLIKLQEVSWLDWAKTLVDLLKGIAWPLAVFCLIWIFRKQIREKIPHLRNISPTSADFEMQPTSQATPGPFVAGPHRLSTVNDLVEKIQQELTPIIAESREPLLVRALAEARVLADFEFIFANIFKTQVDALRRLSEGSVSLEEAEKYFEDNVIPIRPELFAEWGFERWSAYLRSQGLVLLIDERVEITAKGNDFLQFVDSRKAGATLVN
;
A
#
# COMPACT_ATOMS: atom_id res chain seq x y z
N MET A 1 7.72 -37.49 67.64
CA MET A 1 7.43 -37.50 66.19
C MET A 1 6.15 -36.68 65.93
N GLU A 2 6.12 -35.39 66.31
CA GLU A 2 4.90 -34.55 66.17
C GLU A 2 5.15 -33.21 65.43
N SER A 3 6.36 -32.96 64.91
CA SER A 3 6.70 -31.65 64.32
C SER A 3 6.60 -31.56 62.78
N CYS A 4 6.24 -32.63 62.06
CA CYS A 4 6.24 -32.61 60.59
C CYS A 4 4.89 -32.21 59.94
N SER A 5 3.78 -32.18 60.68
CA SER A 5 2.45 -31.87 60.12
C SER A 5 2.08 -30.39 60.12
N SER A 6 2.75 -29.56 60.93
CA SER A 6 2.47 -28.12 61.00
C SER A 6 3.04 -27.34 59.81
N PHE A 7 4.14 -27.81 59.21
CA PHE A 7 4.77 -27.11 58.08
C PHE A 7 3.99 -27.29 56.77
N TRP A 8 3.44 -28.49 56.53
CA TRP A 8 2.62 -28.77 55.35
C TRP A 8 1.26 -28.07 55.38
N SER A 9 0.64 -27.94 56.55
CA SER A 9 -0.62 -27.18 56.70
C SER A 9 -0.43 -25.65 56.53
N LEU A 10 0.76 -25.13 56.82
CA LEU A 10 1.15 -23.75 56.51
C LEU A 10 1.34 -23.50 55.01
N LEU A 11 1.96 -24.44 54.29
CA LEU A 11 2.16 -24.35 52.84
C LEU A 11 0.84 -24.45 52.04
N ILE A 12 -0.09 -25.31 52.45
CA ILE A 12 -1.40 -25.41 51.80
C ILE A 12 -2.24 -24.14 52.04
N LYS A 13 -2.15 -23.53 53.23
CA LYS A 13 -2.80 -22.23 53.49
C LYS A 13 -2.20 -21.07 52.69
N LEU A 14 -0.95 -21.15 52.24
CA LEU A 14 -0.36 -20.15 51.33
C LEU A 14 -0.87 -20.30 49.89
N GLN A 15 -1.42 -21.46 49.51
CA GLN A 15 -1.91 -21.73 48.16
C GLN A 15 -3.40 -21.33 47.97
N GLU A 16 -4.17 -21.16 49.06
CA GLU A 16 -5.55 -20.63 49.04
C GLU A 16 -5.64 -19.09 49.10
N VAL A 17 -4.51 -18.39 49.19
CA VAL A 17 -4.47 -16.94 49.39
C VAL A 17 -4.36 -16.22 48.05
N SER A 18 -5.47 -15.66 47.58
CA SER A 18 -5.69 -14.37 46.87
C SER A 18 -4.68 -13.83 45.84
N TRP A 19 -3.65 -14.58 45.43
CA TRP A 19 -2.59 -14.08 44.55
C TRP A 19 -3.10 -13.88 43.12
N LEU A 20 -4.07 -14.70 42.69
CA LEU A 20 -4.78 -14.53 41.42
C LEU A 20 -5.63 -13.25 41.41
N ASP A 21 -6.31 -12.94 42.51
CA ASP A 21 -7.08 -11.70 42.64
C ASP A 21 -6.17 -10.47 42.68
N TRP A 22 -5.02 -10.57 43.35
CA TRP A 22 -3.98 -9.55 43.34
C TRP A 22 -3.36 -9.36 41.96
N ALA A 23 -3.05 -10.45 41.25
CA ALA A 23 -2.52 -10.41 39.88
C ALA A 23 -3.54 -9.76 38.94
N LYS A 24 -4.82 -10.12 39.05
CA LYS A 24 -5.90 -9.51 38.27
C LYS A 24 -6.03 -8.01 38.55
N THR A 25 -6.01 -7.61 39.82
CA THR A 25 -6.05 -6.19 40.23
C THR A 25 -4.86 -5.41 39.67
N LEU A 26 -3.66 -6.02 39.68
CA LEU A 26 -2.46 -5.41 39.10
C LEU A 26 -2.56 -5.25 37.58
N VAL A 27 -3.09 -6.25 36.86
CA VAL A 27 -3.31 -6.17 35.41
C VAL A 27 -4.35 -5.11 35.07
N ASP A 28 -5.45 -5.02 35.83
CA ASP A 28 -6.49 -4.02 35.59
C ASP A 28 -5.99 -2.59 35.89
N LEU A 29 -5.13 -2.42 36.91
CA LEU A 29 -4.42 -1.16 37.17
C LEU A 29 -3.49 -0.80 36.00
N LEU A 30 -2.72 -1.78 35.49
CA LEU A 30 -1.83 -1.60 34.34
C LEU A 30 -2.60 -1.18 33.08
N LYS A 31 -3.75 -1.81 32.80
CA LYS A 31 -4.63 -1.41 31.69
C LYS A 31 -5.15 0.02 31.86
N GLY A 32 -5.47 0.42 33.09
CA GLY A 32 -5.87 1.78 33.41
C GLY A 32 -4.78 2.83 33.15
N ILE A 33 -3.51 2.47 33.40
CA ILE A 33 -2.34 3.36 33.23
C ILE A 33 -1.71 3.23 31.83
N ALA A 34 -2.04 2.19 31.07
CA ALA A 34 -1.50 1.98 29.73
C ALA A 34 -1.90 3.10 28.76
N TRP A 35 -3.16 3.57 28.82
CA TRP A 35 -3.66 4.55 27.87
C TRP A 35 -3.06 5.97 28.04
N PRO A 36 -2.94 6.56 29.25
CA PRO A 36 -2.33 7.89 29.40
C PRO A 36 -0.84 7.82 29.09
N LEU A 37 -0.18 6.72 29.43
CA LEU A 37 1.23 6.50 29.11
C LEU A 37 1.44 6.39 27.59
N ALA A 38 0.56 5.70 26.87
CA ALA A 38 0.62 5.63 25.41
C ALA A 38 0.44 7.01 24.76
N VAL A 39 -0.55 7.79 25.21
CA VAL A 39 -0.77 9.18 24.74
C VAL A 39 0.45 10.06 25.04
N PHE A 40 1.01 9.95 26.24
CA PHE A 40 2.21 10.69 26.64
C PHE A 40 3.42 10.32 25.78
N CYS A 41 3.65 9.03 25.56
CA CYS A 41 4.72 8.53 24.68
C CYS A 41 4.55 9.03 23.25
N LEU A 42 3.32 9.04 22.72
CA LEU A 42 3.03 9.53 21.38
C LEU A 42 3.32 11.04 21.27
N ILE A 43 2.86 11.85 22.23
CA ILE A 43 3.19 13.28 22.31
C ILE A 43 4.71 13.50 22.38
N TRP A 44 5.42 12.67 23.16
CA TRP A 44 6.87 12.78 23.33
C TRP A 44 7.64 12.44 22.04
N ILE A 45 7.28 11.35 21.36
CA ILE A 45 7.89 10.92 20.10
C ILE A 45 7.67 11.97 19.00
N PHE A 46 6.44 12.49 18.91
CA PHE A 46 6.06 13.46 17.88
C PHE A 46 6.31 14.92 18.27
N ARG A 47 6.92 15.19 19.43
CA ARG A 47 7.11 16.56 19.95
C ARG A 47 7.77 17.53 18.97
N LYS A 48 8.73 17.03 18.15
CA LYS A 48 9.40 17.86 17.15
C LYS A 48 8.46 18.25 16.00
N GLN A 49 7.70 17.29 15.49
CA GLN A 49 6.75 17.49 14.39
C GLN A 49 5.56 18.37 14.83
N ILE A 50 5.06 18.14 16.05
CA ILE A 50 4.00 18.96 16.64
C ILE A 50 4.47 20.42 16.78
N ARG A 51 5.71 20.65 17.26
CA ARG A 51 6.27 22.01 17.42
C ARG A 51 6.42 22.77 16.10
N GLU A 52 6.73 22.07 15.00
CA GLU A 52 6.83 22.68 13.67
C GLU A 52 5.46 23.06 13.08
N LYS A 53 4.38 22.35 13.45
CA LYS A 53 3.03 22.57 12.90
C LYS A 53 2.15 23.49 13.73
N ILE A 54 2.34 23.57 15.04
CA ILE A 54 1.61 24.48 15.94
C ILE A 54 1.60 25.96 15.49
N PRO A 55 2.70 26.58 15.01
CA PRO A 55 2.66 28.00 14.66
C PRO A 55 1.72 28.34 13.50
N HIS A 56 1.19 27.34 12.79
CA HIS A 56 0.21 27.53 11.70
C HIS A 56 -1.25 27.34 12.16
N LEU A 57 -1.49 26.91 13.39
CA LEU A 57 -2.84 26.77 13.96
C LEU A 57 -3.23 28.07 14.67
N ARG A 58 -3.59 29.10 13.90
CA ARG A 58 -3.86 30.44 14.46
C ARG A 58 -5.22 30.53 15.16
N ASN A 59 -6.20 29.69 14.80
CA ASN A 59 -7.53 29.67 15.43
C ASN A 59 -8.09 28.24 15.47
N ILE A 60 -8.32 27.71 16.68
CA ILE A 60 -9.09 26.48 16.92
C ILE A 60 -10.42 26.92 17.51
N SER A 61 -11.47 27.00 16.69
CA SER A 61 -12.82 27.26 17.16
C SER A 61 -13.50 25.93 17.54
N PRO A 62 -14.33 25.88 18.60
CA PRO A 62 -14.97 24.64 19.08
C PRO A 62 -15.96 24.01 18.09
N THR A 63 -16.24 24.67 16.97
CA THR A 63 -17.23 24.24 15.97
C THR A 63 -16.62 23.94 14.59
N SER A 64 -15.45 24.50 14.26
CA SER A 64 -14.73 24.25 13.01
C SER A 64 -13.24 24.54 13.18
N ALA A 65 -12.39 23.63 12.69
CA ALA A 65 -10.98 23.91 12.45
C ALA A 65 -10.84 24.44 11.02
N ASP A 66 -11.00 25.75 10.84
CA ASP A 66 -10.70 26.40 9.56
C ASP A 66 -9.18 26.47 9.41
N PHE A 67 -8.62 25.53 8.65
CA PHE A 67 -7.25 25.65 8.18
C PHE A 67 -7.23 26.82 7.20
N GLU A 68 -6.65 27.94 7.61
CA GLU A 68 -6.29 29.02 6.70
C GLU A 68 -5.36 28.38 5.66
N MET A 69 -5.90 28.10 4.47
CA MET A 69 -5.10 27.69 3.32
C MET A 69 -4.13 28.83 3.12
N GLN A 70 -2.89 28.63 3.57
CA GLN A 70 -1.81 29.58 3.36
C GLN A 70 -1.92 29.98 1.88
N PRO A 71 -2.11 31.28 1.56
CA PRO A 71 -2.17 31.70 0.18
C PRO A 71 -0.90 31.13 -0.44
N THR A 72 -1.08 30.14 -1.32
CA THR A 72 0.00 29.62 -2.13
C THR A 72 0.48 30.85 -2.86
N SER A 73 1.56 31.45 -2.37
CA SER A 73 2.29 32.48 -3.11
C SER A 73 2.44 31.86 -4.49
N GLN A 74 1.70 32.42 -5.45
CA GLN A 74 1.89 32.11 -6.86
C GLN A 74 3.31 32.56 -7.15
N ALA A 75 4.26 31.67 -6.87
CA ALA A 75 5.61 31.80 -7.33
C ALA A 75 5.43 31.79 -8.84
N THR A 76 5.51 32.98 -9.44
CA THR A 76 5.70 33.15 -10.87
C THR A 76 6.77 32.12 -11.23
N PRO A 77 6.48 31.11 -12.07
CA PRO A 77 7.43 30.06 -12.36
C PRO A 77 8.68 30.73 -12.89
N GLY A 78 9.71 30.83 -12.05
CA GLY A 78 11.00 31.29 -12.51
C GLY A 78 11.45 30.33 -13.60
N PRO A 79 12.27 30.79 -14.57
CA PRO A 79 12.85 29.89 -15.54
C PRO A 79 13.49 28.72 -14.78
N PHE A 80 13.01 27.50 -15.05
CA PHE A 80 13.54 26.28 -14.47
C PHE A 80 14.97 26.11 -15.02
N VAL A 81 15.97 26.60 -14.28
CA VAL A 81 17.36 26.33 -14.59
C VAL A 81 17.65 24.93 -14.09
N ALA A 82 17.52 23.94 -14.97
CA ALA A 82 17.86 22.56 -14.66
C ALA A 82 19.38 22.45 -14.50
N GLY A 83 19.85 22.42 -13.25
CA GLY A 83 21.22 22.01 -12.93
C GLY A 83 21.44 20.51 -13.22
N PRO A 84 22.71 20.05 -13.25
CA PRO A 84 23.02 18.65 -13.44
C PRO A 84 22.33 17.78 -12.37
N HIS A 85 21.84 16.61 -12.79
CA HIS A 85 21.18 15.68 -11.89
C HIS A 85 22.19 15.00 -10.96
N ARG A 86 21.78 14.65 -9.73
CA ARG A 86 22.66 14.01 -8.73
C ARG A 86 23.17 12.63 -9.15
N LEU A 87 22.38 11.92 -9.96
CA LEU A 87 22.72 10.59 -10.47
C LEU A 87 23.43 10.73 -11.81
N SER A 88 24.66 10.21 -11.93
CA SER A 88 25.45 10.30 -13.17
C SER A 88 24.77 9.62 -14.34
N THR A 89 24.14 8.46 -14.13
CA THR A 89 23.40 7.72 -15.16
C THR A 89 22.27 8.53 -15.79
N VAL A 90 21.66 9.45 -15.02
CA VAL A 90 20.65 10.37 -15.55
C VAL A 90 21.30 11.41 -16.46
N ASN A 91 22.46 11.95 -16.09
CA ASN A 91 23.19 12.90 -16.93
C ASN A 91 23.64 12.26 -18.25
N ASP A 92 24.17 11.04 -18.19
CA ASP A 92 24.58 10.28 -19.38
C ASP A 92 23.39 10.03 -20.31
N LEU A 93 22.22 9.67 -19.74
CA LEU A 93 20.99 9.49 -20.50
C LEU A 93 20.48 10.80 -21.10
N VAL A 94 20.56 11.91 -20.37
CA VAL A 94 20.19 13.24 -20.89
C VAL A 94 21.05 13.62 -22.08
N GLU A 95 22.38 13.44 -21.98
CA GLU A 95 23.29 13.72 -23.09
C GLU A 95 22.96 12.86 -24.30
N LYS A 96 22.72 11.56 -24.10
CA LYS A 96 22.34 10.65 -25.18
C LYS A 96 21.02 11.06 -25.84
N ILE A 97 19.98 11.39 -25.07
CA ILE A 97 18.70 11.86 -25.60
C ILE A 97 18.89 13.17 -26.39
N GLN A 98 19.72 14.10 -25.92
CA GLN A 98 20.02 15.34 -26.65
C GLN A 98 20.71 15.07 -28.00
N GLN A 99 21.63 14.12 -28.04
CA GLN A 99 22.27 13.68 -29.30
C GLN A 99 21.24 13.07 -30.26
N GLU A 100 20.32 12.22 -29.77
CA GLU A 100 19.24 11.61 -30.56
C GLU A 100 18.22 12.64 -31.08
N LEU A 101 17.96 13.72 -30.34
CA LEU A 101 17.05 14.80 -30.75
C LEU A 101 17.68 15.79 -31.74
N THR A 102 19.00 15.86 -31.83
CA THR A 102 19.73 16.79 -32.71
C THR A 102 19.26 16.74 -34.18
N PRO A 103 19.12 15.55 -34.83
CA PRO A 103 18.63 15.47 -36.21
C PRO A 103 17.13 15.74 -36.36
N ILE A 104 16.36 15.82 -35.28
CA ILE A 104 14.90 16.00 -35.32
C ILE A 104 14.57 17.49 -35.42
N ILE A 105 13.61 17.83 -36.29
CA ILE A 105 13.05 19.18 -36.47
C ILE A 105 12.56 19.71 -35.11
N ALA A 106 12.91 20.95 -34.77
CA ALA A 106 12.71 21.52 -33.43
C ALA A 106 11.25 21.46 -32.96
N GLU A 107 10.32 21.75 -33.87
CA GLU A 107 8.87 21.79 -33.63
C GLU A 107 8.29 20.41 -33.31
N SER A 108 8.94 19.33 -33.72
CA SER A 108 8.50 17.95 -33.49
C SER A 108 9.11 17.32 -32.23
N ARG A 109 10.13 17.96 -31.62
CA ARG A 109 10.85 17.38 -30.47
C ARG A 109 9.98 17.25 -29.23
N GLU A 110 9.21 18.29 -28.90
CA GLU A 110 8.38 18.30 -27.69
C GLU A 110 7.26 17.24 -27.76
N PRO A 111 6.43 17.15 -28.82
CA PRO A 111 5.43 16.09 -28.92
C PRO A 111 6.03 14.67 -28.84
N LEU A 112 7.20 14.47 -29.47
CA LEU A 112 7.91 13.19 -29.42
C LEU A 112 8.37 12.86 -27.99
N LEU A 113 8.97 13.82 -27.29
CA LEU A 113 9.42 13.67 -25.91
C LEU A 113 8.26 13.40 -24.95
N VAL A 114 7.13 14.10 -25.12
CA VAL A 114 5.92 13.88 -24.32
C VAL A 114 5.41 12.45 -24.52
N ARG A 115 5.34 11.98 -25.77
CA ARG A 115 4.94 10.61 -26.08
C ARG A 115 5.90 9.59 -25.47
N ALA A 116 7.20 9.76 -25.67
CA ALA A 116 8.22 8.85 -25.14
C ALA A 116 8.18 8.80 -23.59
N LEU A 117 7.98 9.95 -22.94
CA LEU A 117 7.84 10.02 -21.48
C LEU A 117 6.56 9.33 -21.00
N ALA A 118 5.44 9.50 -21.71
CA ALA A 118 4.19 8.81 -21.39
C ALA A 118 4.36 7.28 -21.51
N GLU A 119 4.93 6.80 -22.60
CA GLU A 119 5.24 5.38 -22.81
C GLU A 119 6.17 4.84 -21.71
N ALA A 120 7.24 5.56 -21.37
CA ALA A 120 8.16 5.17 -20.29
C ALA A 120 7.46 5.06 -18.92
N ARG A 121 6.55 5.99 -18.61
CA ARG A 121 5.78 5.97 -17.36
C ARG A 121 4.81 4.79 -17.30
N VAL A 122 4.11 4.51 -18.40
CA VAL A 122 3.20 3.35 -18.49
C VAL A 122 3.98 2.05 -18.31
N LEU A 123 5.14 1.90 -18.97
CA LEU A 123 5.98 0.73 -18.82
C LEU A 123 6.52 0.57 -17.40
N ALA A 124 6.94 1.65 -16.75
CA ALA A 124 7.39 1.61 -15.36
C ALA A 124 6.26 1.20 -14.40
N ASP A 125 5.05 1.69 -14.63
CA ASP A 125 3.85 1.29 -13.88
C ASP A 125 3.54 -0.19 -14.08
N PHE A 126 3.61 -0.70 -15.32
CA PHE A 126 3.41 -2.12 -15.61
C PHE A 126 4.47 -3.03 -14.99
N GLU A 127 5.74 -2.61 -14.96
CA GLU A 127 6.79 -3.34 -14.23
C GLU A 127 6.49 -3.41 -12.73
N PHE A 128 6.03 -2.29 -12.13
CA PHE A 128 5.62 -2.27 -10.73
C PHE A 128 4.42 -3.20 -10.47
N ILE A 129 3.41 -3.17 -11.34
CA ILE A 129 2.24 -4.05 -11.25
C ILE A 129 2.66 -5.51 -11.36
N PHE A 130 3.50 -5.84 -12.34
CA PHE A 130 4.00 -7.20 -12.59
C PHE A 130 4.77 -7.76 -11.39
N ALA A 131 5.56 -6.93 -10.71
CA ALA A 131 6.31 -7.35 -9.52
C ALA A 131 5.43 -7.71 -8.32
N ASN A 132 4.16 -7.27 -8.30
CA ASN A 132 3.26 -7.40 -7.16
C ASN A 132 1.98 -8.21 -7.47
N ILE A 133 1.74 -8.60 -8.73
CA ILE A 133 0.55 -9.36 -9.15
C ILE A 133 0.79 -10.87 -9.05
N PHE A 134 -0.22 -11.63 -8.65
CA PHE A 134 -0.16 -13.09 -8.64
C PHE A 134 -0.44 -13.68 -10.02
N LYS A 135 0.13 -14.87 -10.30
CA LYS A 135 -0.17 -15.61 -11.53
C LYS A 135 -1.68 -15.82 -11.73
N THR A 136 -2.40 -16.20 -10.66
CA THR A 136 -3.85 -16.42 -10.70
C THR A 136 -4.65 -15.19 -11.09
N GLN A 137 -4.15 -14.00 -10.75
CA GLN A 137 -4.77 -12.75 -11.16
C GLN A 137 -4.51 -12.43 -12.64
N VAL A 138 -3.31 -12.75 -13.16
CA VAL A 138 -3.02 -12.63 -14.60
C VAL A 138 -3.90 -13.59 -15.40
N ASP A 139 -4.08 -14.82 -14.92
CA ASP A 139 -4.97 -15.80 -15.55
C ASP A 139 -6.44 -15.31 -15.53
N ALA A 140 -6.88 -14.70 -14.43
CA ALA A 140 -8.20 -14.06 -14.34
C ALA A 140 -8.37 -12.91 -15.34
N LEU A 141 -7.36 -12.03 -15.47
CA LEU A 141 -7.37 -10.94 -16.44
C LEU A 141 -7.47 -11.46 -17.88
N ARG A 142 -6.76 -12.55 -18.22
CA ARG A 142 -6.87 -13.18 -19.54
C ARG A 142 -8.29 -13.68 -19.81
N ARG A 143 -8.93 -14.32 -18.83
CA ARG A 143 -10.34 -14.71 -18.94
C ARG A 143 -11.25 -13.50 -19.15
N LEU A 144 -11.05 -12.42 -18.39
CA LEU A 144 -11.83 -11.18 -18.53
C LEU A 144 -11.60 -10.46 -19.88
N SER A 145 -10.46 -10.72 -20.56
CA SER A 145 -10.20 -10.18 -21.89
C SER A 145 -11.09 -10.77 -22.98
N GLU A 146 -11.71 -11.92 -22.72
CA GLU A 146 -12.68 -12.56 -23.61
C GLU A 146 -14.09 -11.95 -23.48
N GLY A 147 -14.38 -11.28 -22.36
CA GLY A 147 -15.66 -10.64 -22.08
C GLY A 147 -15.89 -10.38 -20.59
N SER A 148 -16.90 -9.56 -20.28
CA SER A 148 -17.30 -9.34 -18.88
C SER A 148 -18.04 -10.54 -18.30
N VAL A 149 -17.79 -10.81 -17.02
CA VAL A 149 -18.41 -11.91 -16.26
C VAL A 149 -19.24 -11.34 -15.12
N SER A 150 -20.22 -12.09 -14.62
CA SER A 150 -20.93 -11.66 -13.41
C SER A 150 -20.00 -11.73 -12.18
N LEU A 151 -20.34 -10.98 -11.13
CA LEU A 151 -19.62 -11.02 -9.86
C LEU A 151 -19.61 -12.45 -9.28
N GLU A 152 -20.75 -13.14 -9.33
CA GLU A 152 -20.89 -14.55 -8.91
C GLU A 152 -19.95 -15.48 -9.70
N GLU A 153 -19.84 -15.31 -11.02
CA GLU A 153 -18.91 -16.09 -11.84
C GLU A 153 -17.45 -15.80 -11.50
N ALA A 154 -17.11 -14.56 -11.14
CA ALA A 154 -15.78 -14.18 -10.72
C ALA A 154 -15.42 -14.74 -9.33
N GLU A 155 -16.37 -14.72 -8.38
CA GLU A 155 -16.23 -15.35 -7.07
C GLU A 155 -16.05 -16.86 -7.21
N LYS A 156 -16.87 -17.51 -8.03
CA LYS A 156 -16.75 -18.93 -8.33
C LYS A 156 -15.41 -19.28 -8.96
N TYR A 157 -14.91 -18.44 -9.88
CA TYR A 157 -13.56 -18.64 -10.43
C TYR A 157 -12.49 -18.61 -9.33
N PHE A 158 -12.59 -17.68 -8.37
CA PHE A 158 -11.68 -17.60 -7.23
C PHE A 158 -11.74 -18.86 -6.37
N GLU A 159 -12.93 -19.33 -6.03
CA GLU A 159 -13.12 -20.57 -5.25
C GLU A 159 -12.54 -21.79 -5.96
N ASP A 160 -12.84 -21.96 -7.26
CA ASP A 160 -12.48 -23.15 -8.03
C ASP A 160 -11.00 -23.17 -8.45
N ASN A 161 -10.37 -22.00 -8.67
CA ASN A 161 -9.05 -21.91 -9.30
C ASN A 161 -7.98 -21.26 -8.41
N VAL A 162 -8.35 -20.40 -7.46
CA VAL A 162 -7.36 -19.65 -6.65
C VAL A 162 -7.14 -20.31 -5.30
N ILE A 163 -8.22 -20.67 -4.58
CA ILE A 163 -8.13 -21.33 -3.27
C ILE A 163 -7.30 -22.62 -3.33
N PRO A 164 -7.48 -23.54 -4.31
CA PRO A 164 -6.75 -24.80 -4.32
C PRO A 164 -5.22 -24.67 -4.49
N ILE A 165 -4.74 -23.55 -5.03
CA ILE A 165 -3.31 -23.32 -5.27
C ILE A 165 -2.58 -23.05 -3.95
N ARG A 166 -3.19 -22.28 -3.04
CA ARG A 166 -2.69 -22.02 -1.68
C ARG A 166 -3.86 -21.85 -0.69
N PRO A 167 -4.44 -22.95 -0.21
CA PRO A 167 -5.60 -22.90 0.67
C PRO A 167 -5.35 -22.10 1.94
N GLU A 168 -4.17 -22.26 2.55
CA GLU A 168 -3.78 -21.56 3.78
C GLU A 168 -3.78 -20.03 3.63
N LEU A 169 -3.39 -19.51 2.46
CA LEU A 169 -3.33 -18.07 2.20
C LEU A 169 -4.71 -17.51 1.81
N PHE A 170 -5.41 -18.20 0.92
CA PHE A 170 -6.60 -17.66 0.27
C PHE A 170 -7.91 -17.92 1.02
N ALA A 171 -7.97 -18.96 1.87
CA ALA A 171 -9.14 -19.20 2.72
C ALA A 171 -9.41 -18.03 3.69
N GLU A 172 -8.36 -17.35 4.15
CA GLU A 172 -8.51 -16.17 5.03
C GLU A 172 -8.76 -14.86 4.27
N TRP A 173 -8.28 -14.74 3.02
CA TRP A 173 -8.32 -13.48 2.28
C TRP A 173 -9.67 -13.24 1.59
N GLY A 174 -10.34 -14.30 1.11
CA GLY A 174 -11.59 -14.18 0.34
C GLY A 174 -11.44 -13.44 -0.99
N PHE A 175 -12.51 -13.45 -1.80
CA PHE A 175 -12.52 -12.86 -3.14
C PHE A 175 -12.26 -11.34 -3.11
N GLU A 176 -12.87 -10.62 -2.18
CA GLU A 176 -12.78 -9.15 -2.08
C GLU A 176 -11.34 -8.67 -1.90
N ARG A 177 -10.57 -9.31 -1.02
CA ARG A 177 -9.16 -8.92 -0.78
C ARG A 177 -8.27 -9.32 -1.95
N TRP A 178 -8.51 -10.49 -2.55
CA TRP A 178 -7.77 -10.94 -3.73
C TRP A 178 -8.00 -10.02 -4.94
N SER A 179 -9.25 -9.62 -5.19
CA SER A 179 -9.61 -8.74 -6.30
C SER A 179 -9.32 -7.24 -6.04
N ALA A 180 -9.20 -6.83 -4.77
CA ALA A 180 -8.91 -5.45 -4.37
C ALA A 180 -7.66 -4.89 -5.05
N TYR A 181 -6.61 -5.70 -5.20
CA TYR A 181 -5.40 -5.27 -5.89
C TYR A 181 -5.69 -4.91 -7.36
N LEU A 182 -6.40 -5.75 -8.11
CA LEU A 182 -6.75 -5.50 -9.51
C LEU A 182 -7.58 -4.24 -9.69
N ARG A 183 -8.54 -4.00 -8.80
CA ARG A 183 -9.35 -2.76 -8.78
C ARG A 183 -8.48 -1.54 -8.45
N SER A 184 -7.63 -1.64 -7.42
CA SER A 184 -6.76 -0.53 -6.99
C SER A 184 -5.74 -0.11 -8.05
N GLN A 185 -5.26 -1.05 -8.87
CA GLN A 185 -4.36 -0.78 -9.99
C GLN A 185 -5.10 -0.31 -11.26
N GLY A 186 -6.44 -0.30 -11.23
CA GLY A 186 -7.29 0.07 -12.37
C GLY A 186 -7.25 -0.94 -13.51
N LEU A 187 -6.98 -2.22 -13.24
CA LEU A 187 -6.93 -3.28 -14.25
C LEU A 187 -8.32 -3.85 -14.55
N VAL A 188 -9.22 -3.79 -13.58
CA VAL A 188 -10.62 -4.21 -13.71
C VAL A 188 -11.56 -3.15 -13.12
N LEU A 189 -12.81 -3.16 -13.59
CA LEU A 189 -13.92 -2.35 -13.05
C LEU A 189 -15.07 -3.26 -12.65
N LEU A 190 -15.86 -2.80 -11.68
CA LEU A 190 -17.13 -3.43 -11.29
C LEU A 190 -18.26 -2.48 -11.71
N ILE A 191 -19.05 -2.88 -12.70
CA ILE A 191 -20.17 -2.11 -13.25
C ILE A 191 -21.40 -3.01 -13.22
N ASP A 192 -22.46 -2.59 -12.52
CA ASP A 192 -23.74 -3.32 -12.45
C ASP A 192 -23.58 -4.83 -12.14
N GLU A 193 -22.80 -5.16 -11.10
CA GLU A 193 -22.47 -6.55 -10.69
C GLU A 193 -21.72 -7.37 -11.75
N ARG A 194 -21.11 -6.72 -12.73
CA ARG A 194 -20.24 -7.35 -13.72
C ARG A 194 -18.81 -6.88 -13.55
N VAL A 195 -17.88 -7.82 -13.63
CA VAL A 195 -16.44 -7.53 -13.62
C VAL A 195 -15.96 -7.42 -15.06
N GLU A 196 -15.36 -6.29 -15.41
CA GLU A 196 -14.85 -6.00 -16.75
C GLU A 196 -13.36 -5.64 -16.68
N ILE A 197 -12.59 -6.07 -17.68
CA ILE A 197 -11.20 -5.61 -17.84
C ILE A 197 -11.17 -4.19 -18.40
N THR A 198 -10.25 -3.36 -17.93
CA THR A 198 -10.08 -1.99 -18.46
C THR A 198 -9.17 -1.97 -19.70
N ALA A 199 -9.08 -0.82 -20.37
CA ALA A 199 -8.06 -0.59 -21.39
C ALA A 199 -6.63 -0.80 -20.81
N LYS A 200 -6.39 -0.28 -19.59
CA LYS A 200 -5.12 -0.48 -18.87
C LYS A 200 -4.85 -1.96 -18.59
N GLY A 201 -5.87 -2.73 -18.22
CA GLY A 201 -5.76 -4.18 -18.03
C GLY A 201 -5.36 -4.91 -19.31
N ASN A 202 -5.97 -4.57 -20.45
CA ASN A 202 -5.60 -5.14 -21.75
C ASN A 202 -4.18 -4.77 -22.18
N ASP A 203 -3.79 -3.50 -22.03
CA ASP A 203 -2.43 -3.05 -22.32
C ASP A 203 -1.39 -3.74 -21.42
N PHE A 204 -1.74 -3.97 -20.16
CA PHE A 204 -0.91 -4.73 -19.22
C PHE A 204 -0.73 -6.19 -19.67
N LEU A 205 -1.78 -6.86 -20.14
CA LEU A 205 -1.66 -8.22 -20.70
C LEU A 205 -0.73 -8.25 -21.92
N GLN A 206 -0.85 -7.29 -22.84
CA GLN A 206 0.07 -7.18 -23.98
C GLN A 206 1.52 -6.97 -23.54
N PHE A 207 1.75 -6.18 -22.49
CA PHE A 207 3.06 -6.02 -21.89
C PHE A 207 3.62 -7.34 -21.33
N VAL A 208 2.80 -8.11 -20.62
CA VAL A 208 3.19 -9.43 -20.08
C VAL A 208 3.57 -10.38 -21.23
N ASP A 209 2.74 -10.46 -22.26
CA ASP A 209 2.94 -11.40 -23.38
C ASP A 209 4.16 -11.02 -24.24
N SER A 210 4.41 -9.72 -24.44
CA SER A 210 5.53 -9.25 -25.28
C SER A 210 6.88 -9.25 -24.56
N ARG A 211 6.93 -8.90 -23.26
CA ARG A 211 8.20 -8.68 -22.54
C ARG A 211 8.52 -9.71 -21.49
N LYS A 212 7.52 -10.46 -21.01
CA LYS A 212 7.68 -11.44 -19.92
C LYS A 212 7.39 -12.87 -20.40
N ALA A 213 7.36 -13.10 -21.71
CA ALA A 213 7.29 -14.45 -22.27
C ALA A 213 8.41 -15.33 -21.69
N GLY A 214 8.02 -16.37 -20.93
CA GLY A 214 8.95 -17.29 -20.27
C GLY A 214 9.39 -16.88 -18.84
N ALA A 215 8.94 -15.74 -18.32
CA ALA A 215 9.13 -15.41 -16.91
C ALA A 215 8.15 -16.22 -16.04
N THR A 216 8.68 -17.00 -15.10
CA THR A 216 7.86 -17.73 -14.12
C THR A 216 7.33 -16.77 -13.08
N LEU A 217 6.03 -16.46 -13.13
CA LEU A 217 5.35 -15.76 -12.04
C LEU A 217 5.34 -16.63 -10.78
N VAL A 218 5.53 -16.00 -9.63
CA VAL A 218 5.41 -16.68 -8.34
C VAL A 218 3.94 -17.08 -8.18
N ASN A 219 3.69 -18.39 -8.03
CA ASN A 219 2.38 -18.92 -7.67
C ASN A 219 1.94 -18.40 -6.30
#